data_AF-A0A8U0U9C1-F1
#
_entry.id   AF-A0A8U0U9C1-F1
#
_cell.length_a   1.000
_cell.length_b   1.000
_cell.length_c   1.000
_cell.angle_alpha   90.00
_cell.angle_beta   90.00
_cell.angle_gamma   90.00
#
_symmetry.space_group_name_H-M   'P 1'
#
loop_
_entity.id
_entity.type
_entity.pdbx_description
1 polymer ?
#
loop_
_entity_poly.entity_id
_entity_poly.type
_entity_poly.pdbx_seq_one_letter_code
_entity_poly.pdbx_strand_id
1 'polypeptide(L)'
;EKLIVSNEQEVLRVHYRAARTLANQTLPFSACTVLLDAEVYNMPQDAQSSGMMSRTVESGDQDGKTSVRDRFNARQFMSWLQDVDDKFDKLKTCLLMRQQHEAAALNAVQRLHWQLKLQELDPVMYKSTSIFEISEFYIPLVEVNDDFDLTPI
;
A
#
# COMPACT_ATOMS: atom_id res chain seq x y z
N GLU A 1 3.20 9.23 9.05
CA GLU A 1 3.98 9.84 7.95
C GLU A 1 4.11 8.96 6.69
N LYS A 2 4.85 7.83 6.70
CA LYS A 2 5.07 7.02 5.48
C LYS A 2 3.79 6.61 4.73
N LEU A 3 2.73 6.26 5.46
CA LEU A 3 1.44 5.86 4.86
C LEU A 3 0.75 7.04 4.16
N ILE A 4 0.77 8.23 4.79
CA ILE A 4 0.18 9.46 4.24
C ILE A 4 0.94 9.87 2.97
N VAL A 5 2.26 9.94 3.03
CA VAL A 5 3.10 10.30 1.86
C VAL A 5 2.91 9.30 0.72
N SER A 6 2.81 8.00 1.03
CA SER A 6 2.52 6.96 0.03
C SER A 6 1.14 7.15 -0.62
N ASN A 7 0.14 7.59 0.15
CA ASN A 7 -1.19 7.91 -0.38
C ASN A 7 -1.16 9.13 -1.30
N GLU A 8 -0.54 10.22 -0.86
CA GLU A 8 -0.38 11.45 -1.66
C GLU A 8 0.32 11.15 -3.00
N GLN A 9 1.36 10.31 -2.98
CA GLN A 9 2.04 9.87 -4.19
C GLN A 9 1.15 9.03 -5.13
N GLU A 10 0.26 8.20 -4.60
CA GLU A 10 -0.69 7.42 -5.39
C GLU A 10 -1.75 8.33 -6.03
N VAL A 11 -2.30 9.29 -5.27
CA VAL A 11 -3.20 10.33 -5.80
C VAL A 11 -2.54 11.07 -6.96
N LEU A 12 -1.30 11.55 -6.77
CA LEU A 12 -0.53 12.21 -7.83
C LEU A 12 -0.33 11.32 -9.07
N ARG A 13 -0.08 10.01 -8.88
CA ARG A 13 0.05 9.05 -9.99
C ARG A 13 -1.26 8.90 -10.77
N VAL A 14 -2.42 8.89 -10.10
CA VAL A 14 -3.74 8.85 -10.76
C VAL A 14 -3.98 10.13 -11.57
N HIS A 15 -3.70 11.30 -11.01
CA HIS A 15 -3.78 12.58 -11.72
C HIS A 15 -2.83 12.65 -12.93
N TYR A 16 -1.58 12.23 -12.77
CA TYR A 16 -0.60 12.23 -13.86
C TYR A 16 -1.01 11.31 -15.01
N ARG A 17 -1.54 10.13 -14.68
CA ARG A 17 -2.11 9.20 -15.67
C ARG A 17 -3.23 9.88 -16.47
N ALA A 18 -4.18 10.52 -15.79
CA ALA A 18 -5.29 11.24 -16.43
C ALA A 18 -4.81 12.39 -17.32
N ALA A 19 -3.90 13.24 -16.80
CA ALA A 19 -3.34 14.37 -17.53
C ALA A 19 -2.64 13.92 -18.83
N ARG A 20 -1.88 12.82 -18.77
CA ARG A 20 -1.24 12.24 -19.96
C ARG A 20 -2.23 11.76 -20.99
N THR A 21 -3.29 11.06 -20.57
CA THR A 21 -4.35 10.64 -21.49
C THR A 21 -5.05 11.84 -22.13
N LEU A 22 -5.34 12.90 -21.37
CA LEU A 22 -5.91 14.14 -21.90
C LEU A 22 -4.99 14.87 -22.89
N ALA A 23 -3.68 14.81 -22.66
CA ALA A 23 -2.67 15.38 -23.54
C ALA A 23 -2.31 14.48 -24.73
N ASN A 24 -2.98 13.32 -24.91
CA ASN A 24 -2.62 12.28 -25.89
C ASN A 24 -1.13 11.87 -25.83
N GLN A 25 -0.55 11.89 -24.64
CA GLN A 25 0.84 11.49 -24.41
C GLN A 25 0.91 9.99 -24.14
N THR A 26 1.76 9.30 -24.89
CA THR A 26 2.05 7.88 -24.67
C THR A 26 2.70 7.65 -23.30
N LEU A 27 2.67 6.41 -22.82
CA LEU A 27 3.44 6.04 -21.64
C LEU A 27 4.92 6.19 -21.96
N PRO A 28 5.69 7.02 -21.23
CA PRO A 28 7.13 6.98 -21.35
C PRO A 28 7.57 5.61 -20.85
N PHE A 29 7.79 4.70 -21.80
CA PHE A 29 8.31 3.39 -21.52
C PHE A 29 9.75 3.52 -21.06
N SER A 30 10.11 2.76 -20.02
CA SER A 30 11.53 2.53 -19.75
C SER A 30 12.16 1.80 -20.94
N ALA A 31 13.48 1.93 -21.14
CA ALA A 31 14.18 1.17 -22.19
C ALA A 31 13.86 -0.34 -22.10
N CYS A 32 13.77 -0.90 -20.89
CA CYS A 32 13.39 -2.30 -20.67
C CYS A 32 11.96 -2.61 -21.14
N THR A 33 11.01 -1.69 -20.95
CA THR A 33 9.62 -1.88 -21.39
C THR A 33 9.50 -1.78 -22.90
N VAL A 34 10.25 -0.88 -23.55
CA VAL A 34 10.32 -0.81 -25.02
C VAL A 34 10.90 -2.10 -25.61
N LEU A 35 12.01 -2.60 -25.04
CA LEU A 35 12.66 -3.83 -25.52
C LEU A 35 11.78 -5.07 -25.33
N LEU A 36 10.97 -5.10 -24.26
CA LEU A 36 9.99 -6.17 -24.02
C LEU A 36 8.84 -6.12 -25.03
N ASP A 37 8.26 -4.93 -25.26
CA ASP A 37 7.15 -4.72 -26.20
C ASP A 37 7.58 -4.99 -27.66
N ALA A 38 8.82 -4.63 -28.00
CA ALA A 38 9.42 -4.93 -29.31
C ALA A 38 9.84 -6.41 -29.47
N GLU A 39 9.53 -7.28 -28.51
CA GLU A 39 9.83 -8.71 -28.53
C GLU A 39 11.29 -9.03 -28.89
N VAL A 40 12.23 -8.14 -28.55
CA VAL A 40 13.64 -8.22 -29.01
C VAL A 40 14.33 -9.50 -28.53
N TYR A 41 13.85 -10.08 -27.44
CA TYR A 41 14.35 -11.34 -26.87
C TYR A 41 13.61 -12.59 -27.34
N ASN A 42 12.52 -12.46 -28.11
CA ASN A 42 11.90 -13.60 -28.76
C ASN A 42 12.78 -14.00 -29.94
N MET A 43 13.79 -14.84 -29.67
CA MET A 43 14.49 -15.59 -30.72
C MET A 43 13.42 -16.27 -31.60
N PRO A 44 13.46 -16.12 -32.93
CA PRO A 44 12.65 -16.96 -33.81
C PRO A 44 12.94 -18.40 -33.41
N GLN A 45 11.92 -19.16 -33.00
CA GLN A 45 12.07 -20.61 -32.92
C GLN A 45 12.35 -21.07 -34.34
N ASP A 46 13.61 -21.46 -34.58
CA ASP A 46 14.06 -21.94 -35.87
C ASP A 46 13.08 -22.97 -36.42
N ALA A 47 12.68 -22.72 -37.66
CA ALA A 47 11.72 -23.45 -38.42
C ALA A 47 11.99 -24.96 -38.42
N GLN A 48 11.20 -25.74 -37.67
CA GLN A 48 11.04 -27.18 -37.89
C GLN A 48 9.78 -27.70 -37.18
N SER A 49 8.66 -27.72 -37.90
CA SER A 49 7.68 -28.83 -38.01
C SER A 49 6.23 -28.35 -38.06
N SER A 50 5.60 -28.73 -39.17
CA SER A 50 4.15 -28.78 -39.41
C SER A 50 3.44 -27.44 -39.66
N GLY A 51 3.02 -27.30 -40.92
CA GLY A 51 2.45 -26.07 -41.46
C GLY A 51 1.13 -25.67 -40.82
N MET A 52 1.06 -24.42 -40.41
CA MET A 52 -0.15 -23.61 -40.46
C MET A 52 0.24 -22.13 -40.38
N MET A 53 -0.34 -21.33 -41.29
CA MET A 53 -0.33 -19.86 -41.33
C MET A 53 1.00 -19.15 -41.58
N SER A 54 1.24 -18.92 -42.88
CA SER A 54 1.76 -17.64 -43.36
C SER A 54 0.91 -16.50 -42.77
N ARG A 55 1.48 -15.71 -41.88
CA ARG A 55 1.05 -14.32 -41.68
C ARG A 55 2.21 -13.46 -42.10
N THR A 56 2.05 -12.92 -43.30
CA THR A 56 2.89 -11.90 -43.90
C THR A 56 3.20 -10.79 -42.90
N VAL A 57 4.47 -10.41 -42.92
CA VAL A 57 5.06 -9.20 -42.37
C VAL A 57 4.23 -7.99 -42.79
N GLU A 58 3.61 -7.31 -41.81
CA GLU A 58 3.12 -5.94 -41.97
C GLU A 58 3.94 -5.04 -41.06
N SER A 59 5.10 -4.64 -41.59
CA SER A 59 5.78 -3.42 -41.16
C SER A 59 5.06 -2.23 -41.79
N GLY A 60 4.41 -1.41 -40.95
CA GLY A 60 4.06 -0.02 -41.24
C GLY A 60 2.75 0.24 -42.00
N ASP A 61 1.71 0.61 -41.25
CA ASP A 61 1.01 1.90 -41.41
C ASP A 61 0.08 2.08 -40.20
N GLN A 62 0.29 3.10 -39.36
CA GLN A 62 -0.55 4.30 -39.39
C GLN A 62 -2.03 3.99 -39.65
N ASP A 63 -2.77 3.69 -38.59
CA ASP A 63 -4.12 4.20 -38.51
C ASP A 63 -4.25 4.95 -37.20
N GLY A 64 -4.40 6.28 -37.31
CA GLY A 64 -4.63 7.24 -36.26
C GLY A 64 -6.02 7.09 -35.64
N LYS A 65 -6.37 5.85 -35.30
CA LYS A 65 -7.47 5.53 -34.41
C LYS A 65 -6.85 5.40 -33.03
N THR A 66 -6.61 6.53 -32.37
CA THR A 66 -6.71 6.57 -30.91
C THR A 66 -7.91 5.73 -30.55
N SER A 67 -7.66 4.54 -30.00
CA SER A 67 -8.70 3.56 -29.72
C SER A 67 -9.77 4.30 -28.93
N VAL A 68 -11.06 4.10 -29.23
CA VAL A 68 -12.15 4.65 -28.39
C VAL A 68 -11.92 4.27 -26.92
N ARG A 69 -11.19 3.18 -26.70
CA ARG A 69 -10.74 2.63 -25.43
C ARG A 69 -9.68 3.47 -24.69
N ASP A 70 -8.91 4.31 -25.38
CA ASP A 70 -7.89 5.21 -24.80
C ASP A 70 -8.43 6.60 -24.50
N ARG A 71 -9.70 6.87 -24.83
CA ARG A 71 -10.33 8.16 -24.51
C ARG A 71 -10.49 8.28 -23.00
N PHE A 72 -10.02 9.41 -22.47
CA PHE A 72 -10.25 9.76 -21.09
C PHE A 72 -11.73 9.67 -20.73
N ASN A 73 -12.04 9.01 -19.61
CA ASN A 73 -13.38 8.91 -19.06
C ASN A 73 -13.36 9.42 -17.62
N ALA A 74 -14.09 10.51 -17.36
CA ALA A 74 -14.14 11.14 -16.04
C ALA A 74 -14.65 10.17 -14.94
N ARG A 75 -15.58 9.25 -15.25
CA ARG A 75 -16.02 8.25 -14.28
C ARG A 75 -14.92 7.26 -13.93
N GLN A 76 -14.13 6.87 -14.93
CA GLN A 76 -13.00 5.97 -14.72
C GLN A 76 -11.92 6.62 -13.85
N PHE A 77 -11.68 7.91 -14.05
CA PHE A 77 -10.78 8.70 -13.21
C PHE A 77 -11.27 8.79 -11.76
N MET A 78 -12.56 9.11 -11.55
CA MET A 78 -13.15 9.13 -10.21
C MET A 78 -13.09 7.75 -9.54
N SER A 79 -13.32 6.67 -10.29
CA SER A 79 -13.17 5.31 -9.78
C SER A 79 -11.74 5.01 -9.32
N TRP A 80 -10.73 5.46 -10.06
CA TRP A 80 -9.33 5.26 -9.64
C TRP A 80 -9.00 6.03 -8.37
N LEU A 81 -9.50 7.26 -8.20
CA LEU A 81 -9.32 8.00 -6.94
C LEU A 81 -10.00 7.27 -5.78
N GLN A 82 -11.23 6.79 -5.98
CA GLN A 82 -11.92 6.01 -4.96
C GLN A 82 -11.15 4.74 -4.57
N ASP A 83 -10.57 4.04 -5.55
CA ASP A 83 -9.74 2.85 -5.26
C ASP A 83 -8.52 3.21 -4.38
N VAL A 84 -7.95 4.40 -4.56
CA VAL A 84 -6.84 4.90 -3.73
C VAL A 84 -7.31 5.23 -2.33
N ASP A 85 -8.43 5.93 -2.20
CA ASP A 85 -9.04 6.27 -0.90
C ASP A 85 -9.42 5.01 -0.11
N ASP A 86 -10.14 4.08 -0.74
CA ASP A 86 -10.53 2.80 -0.15
C ASP A 86 -9.32 1.99 0.31
N LYS A 87 -8.23 2.01 -0.47
CA LYS A 87 -6.97 1.33 -0.12
C LYS A 87 -6.32 2.01 1.07
N PHE A 88 -6.29 3.33 1.10
CA PHE A 88 -5.73 4.09 2.21
C PHE A 88 -6.51 3.83 3.51
N ASP A 89 -7.83 3.88 3.48
CA ASP A 89 -8.68 3.64 4.65
C ASP A 89 -8.49 2.24 5.22
N LYS A 90 -8.39 1.22 4.36
CA LYS A 90 -8.07 -0.15 4.78
C LYS A 90 -6.72 -0.23 5.48
N LEU A 91 -5.68 0.35 4.87
CA LEU A 91 -4.34 0.33 5.45
C LEU A 91 -4.25 1.12 6.75
N LYS A 92 -4.90 2.28 6.82
CA LYS A 92 -5.03 3.12 8.01
C LYS A 92 -5.69 2.35 9.15
N THR A 93 -6.85 1.74 8.89
CA THR A 93 -7.57 0.94 9.87
C THR A 93 -6.72 -0.21 10.40
N CYS A 94 -6.07 -0.96 9.51
CA CYS A 94 -5.19 -2.05 9.91
C CYS A 94 -4.00 -1.56 10.75
N LEU A 95 -3.39 -0.42 10.40
CA LEU A 95 -2.25 0.14 11.13
C LEU A 95 -2.65 0.58 12.55
N LEU A 96 -3.76 1.30 12.69
CA LEU A 96 -4.27 1.79 13.97
C LEU A 96 -4.63 0.63 14.90
N MET A 97 -5.35 -0.36 14.39
CA MET A 97 -5.67 -1.58 15.15
C MET A 97 -4.40 -2.28 15.63
N ARG A 98 -3.38 -2.39 14.77
CA ARG A 98 -2.10 -2.99 15.15
C ARG A 98 -1.42 -2.19 16.27
N GLN A 99 -1.40 -0.87 16.18
CA GLN A 99 -0.81 0.00 17.20
C GLN A 99 -1.54 -0.11 18.54
N GLN A 100 -2.88 -0.16 18.53
CA GLN A 100 -3.69 -0.38 19.74
C GLN A 100 -3.38 -1.73 20.39
N HIS A 101 -3.28 -2.80 19.58
CA HIS A 101 -2.89 -4.11 20.07
C HIS A 101 -1.47 -4.13 20.63
N GLU A 102 -0.52 -3.48 19.95
CA GLU A 102 0.86 -3.35 20.42
C GLU A 102 0.93 -2.60 21.76
N ALA A 103 0.20 -1.48 21.91
CA ALA A 103 0.13 -0.71 23.15
C ALA A 103 -0.46 -1.53 24.31
N ALA A 104 -1.58 -2.23 24.07
CA ALA A 104 -2.21 -3.08 25.07
C ALA A 104 -1.32 -4.27 25.48
N ALA A 105 -0.68 -4.93 24.50
CA ALA A 105 0.23 -6.04 24.77
C ALA A 105 1.47 -5.59 25.56
N LEU A 106 2.05 -4.43 25.21
CA LEU A 106 3.17 -3.85 25.95
C LEU A 106 2.77 -3.55 27.40
N ASN A 107 1.62 -2.90 27.61
CA ASN A 107 1.12 -2.59 28.95
C ASN A 107 0.90 -3.86 29.79
N ALA A 108 0.33 -4.90 29.20
CA ALA A 108 0.15 -6.19 29.89
C ALA A 108 1.48 -6.83 30.32
N VAL A 109 2.49 -6.82 29.44
CA VAL A 109 3.83 -7.33 29.75
C VAL A 109 4.49 -6.50 30.85
N GLN A 110 4.40 -5.17 30.79
CA GLN A 110 4.95 -4.29 31.81
C GLN A 110 4.28 -4.50 33.17
N ARG A 111 2.95 -4.63 33.22
CA ARG A 111 2.20 -4.96 34.44
C ARG A 111 2.61 -6.29 35.02
N LEU A 112 2.80 -7.32 34.19
CA LEU A 112 3.31 -8.61 34.64
C LEU A 112 4.73 -8.52 35.21
N HIS A 113 5.64 -7.84 34.50
CA HIS A 113 7.00 -7.63 35.00
C HIS A 113 7.04 -6.90 36.33
N TRP A 114 6.19 -5.89 36.49
CA TRP A 114 6.08 -5.14 37.74
C TRP A 114 5.53 -5.98 38.88
N GLN A 115 4.48 -6.77 38.62
CA GLN A 115 3.93 -7.72 39.59
C GLN A 115 5.01 -8.68 40.10
N LEU A 116 5.80 -9.25 39.18
CA LEU A 116 6.91 -10.15 39.52
C LEU A 116 7.96 -9.43 40.36
N LYS A 117 8.30 -8.18 40.03
CA LYS A 117 9.25 -7.38 40.82
C LYS A 117 8.74 -7.06 42.23
N LEU A 118 7.45 -6.78 42.40
CA LEU A 118 6.84 -6.61 43.72
C LEU A 118 6.94 -7.91 44.55
N GLN A 119 6.64 -9.04 43.93
CA GLN A 119 6.75 -10.35 44.57
C GLN A 119 8.19 -10.73 44.93
N GLU A 120 9.19 -10.33 44.14
CA GLU A 120 10.60 -10.51 44.49
C GLU A 120 11.02 -9.68 45.71
N LEU A 121 10.48 -8.46 45.87
CA LEU A 121 10.82 -7.57 46.98
C LEU A 121 10.17 -8.00 48.29
N ASP A 122 8.88 -8.36 48.27
CA ASP A 122 8.16 -8.91 49.42
C ASP A 122 7.14 -9.97 48.98
N PRO A 123 7.53 -11.25 48.98
CA PRO A 123 6.65 -12.35 48.56
C PRO A 123 5.42 -12.52 49.43
N VAL A 124 5.46 -12.10 50.71
CA VAL A 124 4.34 -12.30 51.64
C VAL A 124 3.29 -11.22 51.42
N MET A 125 3.72 -9.97 51.26
CA MET A 125 2.82 -8.84 51.02
C MET A 125 2.14 -8.93 49.65
N TYR A 126 2.89 -9.30 48.59
CA TYR A 126 2.41 -9.20 47.19
C TYR A 126 1.99 -10.53 46.56
N LYS A 127 1.83 -11.59 47.35
CA LYS A 127 1.50 -12.94 46.86
C LYS A 127 0.25 -13.01 45.97
N SER A 128 -0.74 -12.18 46.25
CA SER A 128 -2.06 -12.19 45.60
C SER A 128 -2.36 -10.93 44.80
N THR A 129 -1.39 -10.02 44.64
CA THR A 129 -1.58 -8.78 43.88
C THR A 129 -1.91 -9.09 42.44
N SER A 130 -3.02 -8.57 41.94
CA SER A 130 -3.43 -8.72 40.55
C SER A 130 -2.73 -7.69 39.65
N ILE A 131 -2.43 -8.04 38.41
CA ILE A 131 -1.89 -7.09 37.42
C ILE A 131 -2.83 -5.90 37.16
N PHE A 132 -4.14 -6.06 37.40
CA PHE A 132 -5.15 -5.02 37.24
C PHE A 132 -5.21 -4.04 38.42
N GLU A 133 -4.67 -4.41 39.58
CA GLU A 133 -4.60 -3.54 40.76
C GLU A 133 -3.38 -2.60 40.72
N ILE A 134 -2.43 -2.85 39.82
CA ILE A 134 -1.26 -2.00 39.64
C ILE A 134 -1.71 -0.66 39.07
N SER A 135 -1.39 0.43 39.77
CA SER A 135 -1.77 1.78 39.37
C SER A 135 -1.15 2.17 38.01
N GLU A 136 -1.95 2.80 37.16
CA GLU A 136 -1.51 3.39 35.90
C GLU A 136 -0.45 4.48 36.08
N PHE A 137 -0.35 5.08 37.27
CA PHE A 137 0.74 6.01 37.57
C PHE A 137 2.12 5.37 37.40
N TYR A 138 2.25 4.08 37.77
CA TYR A 138 3.51 3.34 37.63
C TYR A 138 3.68 2.73 36.24
N ILE A 139 2.56 2.36 35.60
CA ILE A 139 2.55 1.67 34.31
C ILE A 139 1.44 2.26 33.44
N PRO A 140 1.67 3.44 32.86
CA PRO A 140 0.67 4.10 32.04
C PRO A 140 0.42 3.30 30.76
N LEU A 141 -0.82 3.32 30.29
CA LEU A 141 -1.15 2.83 28.96
C LEU A 141 -0.73 3.89 27.94
N VAL A 142 -0.02 3.46 26.89
CA VAL A 142 0.27 4.34 25.75
C VAL A 142 -1.03 4.58 25.00
N GLU A 143 -1.44 5.84 24.90
CA GLU A 143 -2.60 6.22 24.09
C GLU A 143 -2.25 6.13 22.61
N VAL A 144 -3.15 5.53 21.84
CA VAL A 144 -3.07 5.46 20.38
C VAL A 144 -4.26 6.23 19.85
N ASN A 145 -4.00 7.34 19.17
CA ASN A 145 -5.05 8.19 18.60
C ASN A 145 -5.92 7.39 17.61
N ASP A 146 -7.21 7.72 17.56
CA ASP A 146 -8.16 7.08 16.64
C ASP A 146 -7.94 7.48 15.18
N ASP A 147 -7.17 8.54 14.94
CA ASP A 147 -6.80 9.01 13.61
C ASP A 147 -5.36 9.55 13.59
N PHE A 148 -4.80 9.71 12.40
CA PHE A 148 -3.67 10.57 12.16
C PHE A 148 -4.14 12.02 12.35
N ASP A 149 -3.67 12.68 13.40
CA ASP A 149 -3.91 14.12 13.56
C ASP A 149 -3.31 14.87 12.36
N LEU A 150 -4.18 15.39 11.48
CA LEU A 150 -3.79 16.13 10.28
C LEU A 150 -3.56 17.62 10.55
N THR A 151 -3.66 18.07 11.79
CA THR A 151 -3.34 19.45 12.15
C THR A 151 -1.89 19.55 12.62
N PRO A 152 -1.08 20.46 12.07
CA PRO A 152 0.21 20.78 12.65
C PRO A 152 0.02 21.31 14.07
N ILE A 153 0.90 20.91 14.99
CA ILE A 153 1.19 21.66 16.21
C ILE A 153 2.03 22.88 15.83
#